data_AF-A0A7I7QF00-F1
#
_entry.id   AF-A0A7I7QF00-F1
#
_cell.length_a   1.000
_cell.length_b   1.000
_cell.length_c   1.000
_cell.angle_alpha   90.00
_cell.angle_beta   90.00
_cell.angle_gamma   90.00
#
_symmetry.space_group_name_H-M   'P 1'
#
loop_
_entity.id
_entity.type
_entity.pdbx_description
1 polymer ?
#
loop_
_entity_poly.entity_id
_entity_poly.type
_entity_poly.pdbx_seq_one_letter_code
_entity_poly.pdbx_strand_id
1 'polypeptide(L)'
;MLAARQHEVRRAYDRYMSRAFVVTFAAGLLVAIFGLIWALQGFGVLGGSPMSNTTTWSVIGPITVVIGTAIAVFSWRKISSK
;
A
#
# COMPACT_ATOMS: atom_id res chain seq x y z
N MET A 1 20.33 -21.33 -29.67
CA MET A 1 18.92 -20.86 -29.66
C MET A 1 18.22 -21.03 -28.30
N LEU A 2 18.29 -22.21 -27.64
CA LEU A 2 17.56 -22.45 -26.37
C LEU A 2 18.00 -21.57 -25.19
N ALA A 3 19.31 -21.31 -25.05
CA ALA A 3 19.84 -20.47 -23.96
C ALA A 3 19.38 -19.00 -24.04
N ALA A 4 19.31 -18.42 -25.26
CA ALA A 4 18.81 -17.06 -25.47
C ALA A 4 17.33 -16.93 -25.09
N ARG A 5 16.52 -17.94 -25.42
CA ARG A 5 15.10 -18.01 -25.07
C ARG A 5 14.87 -18.06 -23.55
N GLN A 6 15.69 -18.81 -22.81
CA GLN A 6 15.60 -18.89 -21.34
C GLN A 6 15.92 -17.53 -20.67
N HIS A 7 16.92 -16.81 -21.18
CA HIS A 7 17.26 -15.47 -20.69
C HIS A 7 16.13 -14.46 -20.91
N GLU A 8 15.46 -14.47 -22.06
CA GLU A 8 14.33 -13.58 -22.33
C GLU A 8 13.13 -13.86 -21.42
N VAL A 9 12.80 -15.14 -21.22
CA VAL A 9 11.72 -15.56 -20.31
C VAL A 9 12.03 -15.13 -18.88
N ARG A 10 13.26 -15.32 -18.40
CA ARG A 10 13.68 -14.90 -17.06
C ARG A 10 13.61 -13.38 -16.90
N ARG A 11 14.04 -12.60 -17.91
CA ARG A 11 13.91 -11.13 -17.91
C ARG A 11 12.46 -10.64 -17.96
N ALA A 12 11.56 -11.37 -18.65
CA ALA A 12 10.13 -11.07 -18.65
C ALA A 12 9.50 -11.35 -17.27
N TYR A 13 9.84 -12.50 -16.67
CA TYR A 13 9.42 -12.88 -15.33
C TYR A 13 9.92 -11.87 -14.27
N ASP A 14 11.18 -11.46 -14.34
CA ASP A 14 11.77 -10.49 -13.41
C ASP A 14 11.07 -9.11 -13.50
N ARG A 15 10.71 -8.67 -14.71
CA ARG A 15 9.93 -7.44 -14.92
C ARG A 15 8.50 -7.57 -14.40
N TYR A 16 7.86 -8.71 -14.61
CA TYR A 16 6.50 -8.95 -14.12
C TYR A 16 6.46 -8.91 -12.58
N MET A 17 7.39 -9.62 -11.93
CA MET A 17 7.49 -9.63 -10.48
C MET A 17 7.82 -8.25 -9.89
N SER A 18 8.73 -7.49 -10.52
CA SER A 18 9.01 -6.12 -10.08
C SER A 18 7.79 -5.20 -10.16
N ARG A 19 7.00 -5.30 -11.25
CA ARG A 19 5.77 -4.51 -11.39
C ARG A 19 4.72 -4.87 -10.35
N ALA A 20 4.57 -6.16 -10.04
CA ALA A 20 3.64 -6.61 -9.02
C ALA A 20 3.93 -5.97 -7.65
N PHE A 21 5.20 -5.95 -7.21
CA PHE A 21 5.57 -5.33 -5.94
C PHE A 21 5.40 -3.81 -5.93
N VAL A 22 5.61 -3.13 -7.06
CA VAL A 22 5.36 -1.69 -7.18
C VAL A 22 3.87 -1.39 -7.04
N VAL A 23 3.01 -2.20 -7.66
CA VAL A 23 1.55 -2.06 -7.54
C VAL A 23 1.09 -2.30 -6.10
N THR A 24 1.58 -3.35 -5.43
CA THR A 24 1.21 -3.61 -4.03
C THR A 24 1.72 -2.54 -3.08
N PHE A 25 2.89 -1.97 -3.35
CA PHE A 25 3.40 -0.82 -2.61
C PHE A 25 2.48 0.40 -2.74
N ALA A 26 2.11 0.77 -3.97
CA ALA A 26 1.21 1.88 -4.23
C ALA A 26 -0.16 1.67 -3.58
N ALA A 27 -0.71 0.46 -3.66
CA ALA A 27 -1.97 0.12 -2.99
C ALA A 27 -1.87 0.27 -1.46
N GLY A 28 -0.79 -0.22 -0.84
CA GLY A 28 -0.57 -0.05 0.61
C GLY A 28 -0.48 1.41 1.02
N LEU A 29 0.20 2.24 0.23
CA LEU A 29 0.32 3.68 0.49
C LEU A 29 -1.04 4.38 0.39
N LEU A 30 -1.85 4.05 -0.63
CA LEU A 30 -3.20 4.58 -0.77
C LEU A 30 -4.08 4.20 0.43
N VAL A 31 -4.04 2.94 0.87
CA VAL A 31 -4.77 2.49 2.06
C VAL A 31 -4.33 3.26 3.30
N ALA A 32 -3.03 3.48 3.48
CA ALA A 32 -2.51 4.25 4.61
C ALA A 32 -3.02 5.71 4.61
N ILE A 33 -3.03 6.35 3.43
CA ILE A 33 -3.54 7.71 3.27
C ILE A 33 -5.04 7.78 3.58
N PHE A 34 -5.85 6.84 3.09
CA PHE A 34 -7.28 6.80 3.42
C PHE A 34 -7.52 6.58 4.92
N GLY A 35 -6.76 5.67 5.55
CA GLY A 35 -6.80 5.48 6.99
C GLY A 35 -6.48 6.76 7.75
N LEU A 36 -5.49 7.54 7.29
CA LEU A 36 -5.11 8.79 7.92
C LEU A 36 -6.23 9.83 7.81
N ILE A 37 -6.85 9.96 6.63
CA ILE A 37 -7.99 10.85 6.42
C ILE A 37 -9.14 10.47 7.37
N TRP A 38 -9.47 9.19 7.47
CA TRP A 38 -10.50 8.71 8.39
C TRP A 38 -10.16 8.95 9.86
N ALA A 39 -8.90 8.78 10.25
CA ALA A 39 -8.46 9.08 11.61
C ALA A 39 -8.65 10.57 11.91
N LEU A 40 -8.20 11.44 11.01
CA LEU A 40 -8.35 12.89 11.14
C LEU A 40 -9.82 13.32 11.15
N GLN A 41 -10.70 12.63 10.41
CA GLN A 41 -12.15 12.84 10.51
C GLN A 41 -12.69 12.42 11.87
N GLY A 42 -12.36 11.21 12.31
CA GLY A 42 -12.77 10.69 13.62
C GLY A 42 -12.40 11.60 14.78
N PHE A 43 -11.16 12.12 14.77
CA PHE A 43 -10.66 13.05 15.78
C PHE A 43 -11.17 14.49 15.63
N GLY A 44 -11.97 14.78 14.58
CA GLY A 44 -12.56 16.10 14.36
C GLY A 44 -11.63 17.13 13.71
N VAL A 45 -10.45 16.72 13.26
CA VAL A 45 -9.51 17.59 12.52
C VAL A 45 -10.05 17.88 11.12
N LEU A 46 -10.61 16.86 10.46
CA LEU A 46 -11.29 17.00 9.17
C LEU A 46 -12.80 16.89 9.37
N GLY A 47 -13.50 18.02 9.22
CA GLY A 47 -14.94 18.13 9.43
C GLY A 47 -15.80 17.99 8.18
N GLY A 48 -17.10 18.20 8.34
CA GLY A 48 -18.06 18.35 7.22
C GLY A 48 -18.63 17.03 6.68
N SER A 49 -18.38 15.90 7.34
CA SER A 49 -18.93 14.60 6.96
C SER A 49 -19.58 13.89 8.16
N PRO A 50 -20.46 12.89 7.92
CA PRO A 50 -20.99 12.01 8.98
C PRO A 50 -19.92 11.23 9.75
N MET A 51 -18.69 11.25 9.27
CA MET A 51 -17.55 10.54 9.85
C MET A 51 -16.81 11.40 10.89
N SER A 52 -17.15 12.68 11.01
CA SER A 52 -16.44 13.65 11.84
C SER A 52 -16.79 13.50 13.32
N ASN A 53 -15.80 13.60 14.22
CA ASN A 53 -16.00 13.56 15.68
C ASN A 53 -16.69 12.29 16.19
N THR A 54 -16.41 11.13 15.60
CA THR A 54 -16.97 9.85 16.09
C THR A 54 -15.89 8.87 16.50
N THR A 55 -16.15 8.12 17.58
CA THR A 55 -15.25 7.08 18.09
C THR A 55 -14.95 6.00 17.04
N THR A 56 -15.93 5.69 16.19
CA THR A 56 -15.81 4.70 15.12
C THR A 56 -14.63 5.01 14.20
N TRP A 57 -14.58 6.23 13.65
CA TRP A 57 -13.52 6.60 12.71
C TRP A 57 -12.19 6.92 13.40
N SER A 58 -12.23 7.37 14.65
CA SER A 58 -11.03 7.53 15.50
C SER A 58 -10.30 6.22 15.77
N VAL A 59 -11.01 5.08 15.71
CA VAL A 59 -10.43 3.75 15.89
C VAL A 59 -10.10 3.11 14.54
N ILE A 60 -11.04 3.13 13.58
CA ILE A 60 -10.85 2.51 12.26
C ILE A 60 -9.71 3.17 11.50
N GLY A 61 -9.63 4.50 11.52
CA GLY A 61 -8.60 5.25 10.78
C GLY A 61 -7.17 4.80 11.13
N PRO A 62 -6.74 4.86 12.41
CA PRO A 62 -5.41 4.39 12.82
C PRO A 62 -5.15 2.93 12.49
N ILE A 63 -6.13 2.03 12.64
CA ILE A 63 -5.99 0.62 12.26
C ILE A 63 -5.70 0.50 10.75
N THR A 64 -6.45 1.22 9.92
CA THR A 64 -6.25 1.24 8.46
C THR A 64 -4.88 1.82 8.08
N VAL A 65 -4.40 2.86 8.78
CA VAL A 65 -3.03 3.39 8.60
C VAL A 65 -1.98 2.32 8.84
N VAL A 66 -2.10 1.57 9.94
CA VAL A 66 -1.16 0.50 10.30
C VAL A 66 -1.15 -0.59 9.24
N ILE A 67 -2.32 -1.04 8.78
CA ILE A 67 -2.44 -2.07 7.74
C ILE A 67 -1.80 -1.60 6.41
N GLY A 68 -2.17 -0.41 5.93
CA GLY A 68 -1.62 0.15 4.69
C GLY A 68 -0.11 0.32 4.75
N THR A 69 0.40 0.82 5.89
CA THR A 69 1.84 0.98 6.12
C THR A 69 2.56 -0.36 6.13
N ALA A 70 2.00 -1.39 6.79
CA ALA A 70 2.59 -2.72 6.78
C ALA A 70 2.72 -3.26 5.35
N ILE A 71 1.66 -3.18 4.54
CA ILE A 71 1.66 -3.61 3.13
C ILE A 71 2.74 -2.86 2.32
N ALA A 72 2.82 -1.54 2.50
CA ALA A 72 3.82 -0.72 1.83
C ALA A 72 5.25 -1.13 2.23
N VAL A 73 5.53 -1.26 3.53
CA VAL A 73 6.86 -1.65 4.02
C VAL A 73 7.27 -3.04 3.54
N PHE A 74 6.36 -4.03 3.58
CA PHE A 74 6.66 -5.38 3.09
C PHE A 74 6.94 -5.39 1.58
N SER A 75 6.16 -4.64 0.80
CA SER A 75 6.37 -4.50 -0.65
C SER A 75 7.70 -3.82 -0.96
N TRP A 76 8.04 -2.75 -0.23
CA TRP A 76 9.28 -2.00 -0.38
C TRP A 76 10.51 -2.88 -0.13
N ARG A 77 10.51 -3.69 0.94
CA ARG A 77 11.62 -4.61 1.25
C ARG A 77 11.90 -5.60 0.12
N LYS A 78 10.89 -6.00 -0.65
CA LYS A 78 11.02 -6.91 -1.80
C LYS A 78 11.52 -6.20 -3.06
N ILE A 79 11.21 -4.91 -3.22
CA ILE A 79 11.75 -4.08 -4.32
C ILE A 79 13.23 -3.78 -4.08
N SER A 80 13.60 -3.42 -2.85
CA SER A 80 14.96 -2.97 -2.48
C SER A 80 15.97 -4.10 -2.30
N SER A 81 15.55 -5.36 -2.24
CA SER A 81 16.43 -6.53 -2.09
C SER A 81 16.98 -7.07 -3.42
N LYS A 82 16.72 -6.37 -4.54
CA LYS A 82 17.38 -6.59 -5.83
C LYS A 82 18.55 -5.64 -5.99
#